data_AF-A0A435CS46-F1
#
_entry.id   AF-A0A435CS46-F1
#
_cell.length_a   1.000
_cell.length_b   1.000
_cell.length_c   1.000
_cell.angle_alpha   90.00
_cell.angle_beta   90.00
_cell.angle_gamma   90.00
#
_symmetry.space_group_name_H-M   'P 1'
#
loop_
_entity.id
_entity.type
_entity.pdbx_description
1 polymer ?
#
loop_
_entity_poly.entity_id
_entity_poly.type
_entity_poly.pdbx_seq_one_letter_code
_entity_poly.pdbx_strand_id
1 'polypeptide(L)'
;MERTQVLDLMGTLKLYGMRGAYDEVMATGIKRQHEPPRIVGDLLSAEIAEKQARSIKYQLTVAKLPIAKDIDEFDFDGTPVNEVLVRDLANGTFVADQRNA
;
A
#
# COMPACT_ATOMS: atom_id res chain seq x y z
N MET A 1 -17.08 22.50 20.97
CA MET A 1 -17.32 22.14 19.55
C MET A 1 -18.13 20.88 19.53
N GLU A 2 -19.09 20.78 18.63
CA GLU A 2 -19.89 19.57 18.45
C GLU A 2 -19.05 18.48 17.80
N ARG A 3 -19.33 17.21 18.13
CA ARG A 3 -18.64 16.03 17.54
C ARG A 3 -18.62 16.11 16.00
N THR A 4 -19.75 16.48 15.40
CA THR A 4 -19.89 16.60 13.95
C THR A 4 -18.89 17.61 13.36
N GLN A 5 -18.73 18.77 14.00
CA GLN A 5 -17.77 19.79 13.55
C GLN A 5 -16.33 19.28 13.64
N VAL A 6 -15.99 18.55 14.70
CA VAL A 6 -14.65 17.96 14.86
C VAL A 6 -14.36 16.95 13.75
N LEU A 7 -15.32 16.06 13.45
CA LEU A 7 -15.16 15.08 12.39
C LEU A 7 -15.04 15.76 11.02
N ASP A 8 -15.81 16.81 10.75
CA ASP A 8 -15.75 17.55 9.49
C ASP A 8 -14.40 18.27 9.30
N LEU A 9 -13.86 18.87 10.37
CA LEU A 9 -12.52 19.45 10.37
C LEU A 9 -11.44 18.38 10.14
N MET A 10 -11.56 17.20 10.78
CA MET A 10 -10.67 16.06 10.52
C MET A 10 -10.74 15.60 9.06
N GLY A 11 -11.93 15.60 8.46
CA GLY A 11 -12.10 15.29 7.04
C GLY A 11 -11.41 16.31 6.14
N THR A 12 -11.56 17.60 6.45
CA THR A 12 -10.90 18.71 5.73
C THR A 12 -9.38 18.61 5.80
N LEU A 13 -8.84 18.27 6.99
CA LEU A 13 -7.41 18.08 7.22
C LEU A 13 -6.89 16.71 6.75
N LYS A 14 -7.74 15.86 6.15
CA LYS A 14 -7.39 14.51 5.71
C LYS A 14 -6.82 13.62 6.84
N LEU A 15 -7.33 13.81 8.06
CA LEU A 15 -6.96 13.04 9.25
C LEU A 15 -7.79 11.78 9.36
N TYR A 16 -7.59 10.85 8.43
CA TYR A 16 -8.44 9.67 8.27
C TYR A 16 -8.32 8.69 9.43
N GLY A 17 -7.12 8.52 9.99
CA GLY A 17 -6.89 7.66 11.14
C GLY A 17 -7.55 8.22 12.40
N MET A 18 -7.42 9.53 12.64
CA MET A 18 -8.12 10.18 13.76
C MET A 18 -9.63 10.07 13.62
N ARG A 19 -10.16 10.37 12.42
CA ARG A 19 -11.60 10.35 12.16
C ARG A 19 -12.19 8.96 12.40
N GLY A 20 -11.47 7.90 12.00
CA GLY A 20 -11.88 6.52 12.22
C GLY A 20 -11.80 6.07 13.68
N ALA A 21 -10.79 6.52 14.42
CA ALA A 21 -10.57 6.13 15.82
C ALA A 21 -11.32 7.01 16.84
N TYR A 22 -11.93 8.11 16.40
CA TYR A 22 -12.47 9.15 17.28
C TYR A 22 -13.42 8.61 18.36
N ASP A 23 -14.45 7.86 17.97
CA ASP A 23 -15.48 7.38 18.91
C ASP A 23 -14.91 6.42 19.95
N GLU A 24 -14.03 5.52 19.51
CA GLU A 24 -13.40 4.53 20.39
C GLU A 24 -12.44 5.17 21.38
N VAL A 25 -11.59 6.10 20.91
CA VAL A 25 -10.63 6.81 21.76
C VAL A 25 -11.36 7.72 22.75
N MET A 26 -12.42 8.42 22.31
CA MET A 26 -13.22 9.25 23.21
C MET A 26 -13.98 8.41 24.24
N ALA A 27 -14.61 7.31 23.84
CA ALA A 27 -15.30 6.40 24.76
C ALA A 27 -14.34 5.81 25.80
N THR A 28 -13.14 5.41 25.35
CA THR A 28 -12.08 4.90 26.24
C THR A 28 -11.55 5.98 27.18
N GLY A 29 -11.30 7.18 26.66
CA GLY A 29 -10.82 8.32 27.43
C GLY A 29 -11.80 8.74 28.53
N ILE A 30 -13.09 8.76 28.23
CA ILE A 30 -14.15 9.04 29.22
C ILE A 30 -14.21 7.93 30.27
N LYS A 31 -14.24 6.66 29.82
CA LYS A 31 -14.35 5.51 30.73
C LYS A 31 -13.15 5.38 31.68
N ARG A 32 -11.95 5.70 31.21
CA ARG A 32 -10.70 5.56 31.96
C ARG A 32 -10.17 6.87 32.54
N GLN A 33 -10.92 7.97 32.40
CA GLN A 33 -10.51 9.32 32.83
C GLN A 33 -9.10 9.69 32.34
N HIS A 34 -8.82 9.43 31.07
CA HIS A 34 -7.54 9.80 30.48
C HIS A 34 -7.39 11.32 30.45
N GLU A 35 -6.22 11.79 30.89
CA GLU A 35 -5.82 13.18 30.75
C GLU A 35 -5.85 13.61 29.26
N PRO A 36 -6.23 14.86 28.95
CA PRO A 36 -6.36 15.34 27.57
C PRO A 36 -5.13 15.07 26.67
N PRO A 37 -3.87 15.22 27.14
CA PRO A 37 -2.70 14.88 26.34
C PRO A 37 -2.65 13.42 25.89
N ARG A 38 -3.19 12.49 26.70
CA ARG A 38 -3.24 11.07 26.35
C ARG A 38 -4.27 10.79 25.26
N ILE A 39 -5.45 11.40 25.35
CA ILE A 39 -6.49 11.29 24.30
C ILE A 39 -5.94 11.81 22.97
N VAL A 40 -5.28 12.97 22.99
CA VAL A 40 -4.65 13.55 21.80
C VAL A 40 -3.53 12.64 21.26
N GLY A 41 -2.72 12.06 22.15
CA GLY A 41 -1.67 11.10 21.79
C GLY A 41 -2.20 9.84 21.12
N ASP A 42 -3.31 9.28 21.63
CA ASP A 42 -3.96 8.09 21.06
C ASP A 42 -4.53 8.40 19.66
N LEU A 43 -5.17 9.56 19.48
CA LEU A 43 -5.65 10.02 18.16
C LEU A 43 -4.49 10.22 17.18
N LEU A 44 -3.41 10.89 17.59
CA LEU A 44 -2.23 11.12 16.74
C LEU A 44 -1.56 9.81 16.34
N SER A 45 -1.50 8.84 17.26
CA SER A 45 -0.94 7.53 16.98
C SER A 45 -1.77 6.77 15.94
N ALA A 46 -3.10 6.84 16.02
CA ALA A 46 -4.00 6.27 15.00
C ALA A 46 -3.78 6.91 13.61
N GLU A 47 -3.58 8.23 13.57
CA GLU A 47 -3.29 8.96 12.33
C GLU A 47 -1.95 8.56 11.69
N ILE A 48 -0.90 8.41 12.51
CA ILE A 48 0.42 7.98 12.04
C ILE A 48 0.34 6.56 11.47
N ALA A 49 -0.36 5.65 12.17
CA ALA A 49 -0.54 4.28 11.72
C ALA A 49 -1.30 4.21 10.38
N GLU A 50 -2.36 5.00 10.21
CA GLU A 50 -3.11 5.08 8.95
C GLU A 50 -2.22 5.58 7.80
N LYS A 51 -1.48 6.67 8.02
CA LYS A 51 -0.56 7.24 7.02
C LYS A 51 0.53 6.26 6.62
N GLN A 52 1.08 5.54 7.58
CA GLN A 52 2.09 4.51 7.33
C GLN A 52 1.51 3.36 6.52
N ALA A 53 0.33 2.84 6.88
CA ALA A 53 -0.35 1.79 6.13
C ALA A 53 -0.65 2.21 4.69
N ARG A 54 -1.12 3.44 4.50
CA ARG A 54 -1.37 4.01 3.16
C ARG A 54 -0.09 4.14 2.34
N SER A 55 1.00 4.60 2.95
CA SER A 55 2.31 4.72 2.31
C SER A 55 2.84 3.34 1.88
N ILE A 56 2.74 2.33 2.76
CA ILE A 56 3.12 0.95 2.44
C ILE A 56 2.28 0.42 1.27
N LYS A 57 0.95 0.59 1.32
CA LYS A 57 0.06 0.16 0.22
C LYS A 57 0.45 0.81 -1.11
N TYR A 58 0.74 2.12 -1.09
CA TYR A 58 1.20 2.84 -2.26
C TYR A 58 2.53 2.29 -2.78
N GLN A 59 3.52 2.12 -1.89
CA GLN A 59 4.83 1.55 -2.24
C GLN A 59 4.70 0.15 -2.83
N LEU A 60 3.88 -0.73 -2.22
CA LEU A 60 3.63 -2.08 -2.73
C LEU A 60 2.98 -2.06 -4.13
N THR A 61 2.04 -1.15 -4.35
CA THR A 61 1.36 -0.98 -5.65
C THR A 61 2.35 -0.51 -6.72
N VAL A 62 3.20 0.46 -6.39
CA VAL A 62 4.19 1.01 -7.33
C VAL A 62 5.35 0.05 -7.58
N ALA A 63 5.80 -0.67 -6.55
CA ALA A 63 6.94 -1.56 -6.62
C ALA A 63 6.72 -2.74 -7.58
N LYS A 64 5.47 -3.03 -8.00
CA LYS A 64 5.11 -4.18 -8.86
C LYS A 64 5.90 -5.44 -8.46
N LEU A 65 6.01 -5.67 -7.15
CA LEU A 65 6.89 -6.70 -6.57
C LEU A 65 6.67 -8.01 -7.33
N PRO A 66 7.74 -8.63 -7.87
CA PRO A 66 7.59 -9.86 -8.61
C PRO A 66 7.21 -10.98 -7.62
N ILE A 67 5.92 -11.31 -7.58
CA ILE A 67 5.50 -12.70 -7.36
C ILE A 67 6.07 -13.48 -8.55
N ALA A 68 6.52 -14.74 -8.34
CA ALA A 68 7.22 -15.55 -9.34
C ALA A 68 6.68 -15.31 -10.75
N LYS A 69 7.37 -14.44 -11.51
CA LYS A 69 6.98 -14.09 -12.87
C LYS A 69 7.51 -15.20 -13.74
N ASP A 70 6.62 -15.90 -14.42
CA ASP A 70 7.03 -16.68 -15.57
C ASP A 70 7.40 -15.73 -16.73
N ILE A 71 7.90 -16.31 -17.80
CA ILE A 71 8.24 -15.56 -19.01
C ILE A 71 7.02 -14.85 -19.63
N ASP A 72 5.80 -15.31 -19.34
CA ASP A 72 4.57 -14.75 -19.87
C ASP A 72 4.15 -13.48 -19.13
N GLU A 73 4.46 -13.39 -17.84
CA GLU A 73 4.19 -12.23 -16.98
C GLU A 73 5.33 -11.19 -16.92
N PHE A 74 6.46 -11.45 -17.60
CA PHE A 74 7.58 -10.51 -17.66
C PHE A 74 7.26 -9.33 -18.63
N ASP A 75 7.37 -8.10 -18.12
CA ASP A 75 7.21 -6.88 -18.91
C ASP A 75 8.55 -6.50 -19.55
N PHE A 76 8.66 -6.69 -20.87
CA PHE A 76 9.86 -6.40 -21.65
C PHE A 76 9.99 -4.92 -22.02
N ASP A 77 8.96 -4.09 -21.78
CA ASP A 77 8.97 -2.67 -22.15
C ASP A 77 10.10 -1.92 -21.42
N GLY A 78 10.85 -1.12 -22.17
CA GLY A 78 12.02 -0.39 -21.65
C GLY A 78 13.27 -1.25 -21.37
N THR A 79 13.26 -2.55 -21.67
CA THR A 79 14.47 -3.40 -21.57
C THR A 79 15.24 -3.44 -22.90
N PRO A 80 16.59 -3.59 -22.88
CA PRO A 80 17.37 -3.78 -24.11
C PRO A 80 17.31 -5.23 -24.64
N VAL A 81 16.44 -6.07 -24.09
CA VAL A 81 16.38 -7.52 -24.34
C VAL A 81 15.43 -7.81 -25.50
N ASN A 82 15.79 -8.75 -26.36
CA ASN A 82 14.92 -9.19 -27.47
C ASN A 82 13.89 -10.20 -26.95
N GLU A 83 12.66 -9.73 -26.72
CA GLU A 83 11.54 -10.56 -26.25
C GLU A 83 11.26 -11.79 -27.14
N VAL A 84 11.22 -11.61 -28.46
CA VAL A 84 10.91 -12.70 -29.41
C VAL A 84 11.93 -13.83 -29.29
N LEU A 85 13.21 -13.49 -29.21
CA LEU A 85 14.28 -14.46 -29.03
C LEU A 85 14.16 -15.19 -27.69
N VAL A 86 13.89 -14.45 -26.60
CA VAL A 86 13.75 -15.04 -25.27
C VAL A 86 12.58 -16.03 -25.20
N ARG A 87 11.45 -15.71 -25.83
CA ARG A 87 10.29 -16.61 -25.93
C ARG A 87 10.58 -17.86 -26.78
N ASP A 88 11.26 -17.70 -27.92
CA ASP A 88 11.65 -18.84 -28.78
C ASP A 88 12.61 -19.80 -28.03
N LEU A 89 13.60 -19.24 -27.33
CA LEU A 89 14.54 -20.02 -26.51
C LEU A 89 13.85 -20.76 -25.37
N ALA A 90 12.88 -20.14 -24.70
CA ALA A 90 12.14 -20.76 -23.61
C ALA A 90 11.28 -21.96 -24.07
N ASN A 91 10.76 -21.91 -25.30
CA ASN A 91 9.97 -22.99 -25.89
C ASN A 91 10.83 -24.17 -26.38
N GLY A 92 12.15 -24.00 -26.52
CA GLY A 92 13.08 -25.08 -26.90
C GLY A 92 12.91 -25.60 -28.34
N THR A 93 12.12 -24.92 -29.18
CA THR A 93 11.85 -25.25 -30.60
C THR A 93 13.12 -25.38 -31.42
N PHE A 94 14.14 -24.56 -31.13
CA PHE A 94 15.44 -24.60 -31.80
C PHE A 94 16.17 -25.94 -31.67
N VAL A 95 15.90 -26.73 -30.62
CA VAL A 95 16.48 -28.07 -30.43
C VAL A 95 15.93 -29.05 -31.46
N ALA A 96 14.62 -28.97 -31.74
CA ALA A 96 13.98 -29.79 -32.77
C ALA A 96 14.39 -29.33 -34.18
N ASP A 97 14.50 -28.01 -34.40
CA ASP A 97 14.85 -27.42 -35.69
C ASP A 97 16.35 -27.56 -36.06
N GLN A 98 17.22 -28.03 -35.13
CA GLN A 98 18.67 -28.16 -35.32
C GLN A 98 19.34 -26.91 -35.92
N ARG A 99 18.95 -25.71 -35.50
CA ARG A 99 19.41 -24.44 -36.10
C ARG A 99 20.91 -24.13 -35.93
N ASN A 100 21.66 -25.02 -35.28
CA ASN A 100 23.11 -24.94 -35.08
C ASN A 100 23.91 -25.91 -35.96
N ALA A 101 23.24 -26.59 -36.91
CA ALA A 101 23.91 -27.47 -37.88
C ALA A 101 24.65 -26.67 -38.96
#